data_AF-A0A1L6YPZ7-F1
#
_entry.id   AF-A0A1L6YPZ7-F1
#
_cell.length_a   1.000
_cell.length_b   1.000
_cell.length_c   1.000
_cell.angle_alpha   90.00
_cell.angle_beta   90.00
_cell.angle_gamma   90.00
#
_symmetry.space_group_name_H-M   'P 1'
#
loop_
_entity.id
_entity.type
_entity.pdbx_description
1 polymer ?
#
loop_
_entity_poly.entity_id
_entity_poly.type
_entity_poly.pdbx_seq_one_letter_code
_entity_poly.pdbx_strand_id
1 'polypeptide(L)' 'AAHEKNLDYELVIVDLRKHQQKEPSFLSLNPFGQVPVFQDGDLKLIESRAITRYIAYTYEG' A
#
# COMPACT_ATOMS: atom_id res chain seq x y z
N ALA A 1 9.28 6.56 3.35
CA ALA A 1 9.30 5.30 4.11
C ALA A 1 10.03 4.18 3.38
N ALA A 2 9.42 3.43 2.45
CA ALA A 2 10.08 2.26 1.82
C ALA A 2 11.42 2.62 1.14
N HIS A 3 11.43 3.66 0.30
CA HIS A 3 12.64 4.18 -0.33
C HIS A 3 13.69 4.65 0.69
N GLU A 4 13.29 5.35 1.76
CA GLU A 4 14.22 5.82 2.81
C GLU A 4 14.85 4.66 3.59
N LYS A 5 14.17 3.51 3.64
CA LYS A 5 14.66 2.27 4.24
C LYS A 5 15.41 1.38 3.25
N ASN A 6 15.62 1.84 2.01
CA ASN A 6 16.26 1.07 0.93
C ASN A 6 15.62 -0.32 0.73
N LEU A 7 14.30 -0.42 0.92
CA LEU A 7 13.58 -1.66 0.65
C LEU A 7 13.38 -1.82 -0.85
N ASP A 8 13.52 -3.04 -1.34
CA ASP A 8 13.05 -3.40 -2.67
C ASP A 8 11.51 -3.47 -2.64
N TYR A 9 10.86 -2.76 -3.56
CA TYR A 9 9.41 -2.75 -3.66
C TYR A 9 8.96 -2.70 -5.12
N GLU A 10 7.80 -3.28 -5.39
CA GLU A 10 7.10 -3.12 -6.66
C GLU A 10 6.07 -1.99 -6.55
N LEU A 11 6.11 -1.03 -7.48
CA LEU A 11 5.09 0.00 -7.58
C LEU A 11 3.99 -0.42 -8.55
N VAL A 12 2.85 -0.85 -8.00
CA VAL A 12 1.65 -1.13 -8.79
C VAL A 12 0.84 0.15 -8.97
N ILE A 13 0.76 0.63 -10.21
CA ILE A 13 0.03 1.87 -10.55
C ILE A 13 -1.47 1.60 -10.64
N VAL A 14 -2.25 2.43 -9.96
CA VAL A 14 -3.71 2.44 -10.02
C VAL A 14 -4.17 3.72 -10.71
N ASP A 15 -4.85 3.57 -11.84
CA ASP A 15 -5.37 4.70 -12.62
C ASP A 15 -6.64 5.26 -11.98
N LEU A 16 -6.47 6.37 -11.24
CA LEU A 16 -7.56 7.06 -10.57
C LEU A 16 -8.54 7.73 -11.53
N ARG A 17 -8.12 8.07 -12.76
CA ARG A 17 -8.99 8.67 -13.78
C ARG A 17 -9.96 7.63 -14.34
N LYS A 18 -9.52 6.38 -14.42
CA LYS A 18 -10.35 5.23 -14.80
C LYS A 18 -11.10 4.60 -13.62
N HIS A 19 -11.01 5.18 -12.42
CA HIS A 19 -11.64 4.66 -11.20
C HIS A 19 -11.21 3.23 -10.84
N GLN A 20 -9.99 2.80 -11.20
CA GLN A 20 -9.51 1.45 -10.92
C GLN A 20 -9.52 1.11 -9.42
N GLN A 21 -9.35 2.11 -8.55
CA GLN A 21 -9.47 1.98 -7.09
C GLN A 21 -10.88 1.63 -6.60
N LYS A 22 -11.89 1.68 -7.48
CA LYS A 22 -13.27 1.30 -7.18
C LYS A 22 -13.66 -0.05 -7.78
N GLU A 23 -12.78 -0.67 -8.56
CA GLU A 23 -13.02 -2.00 -9.12
C GLU A 23 -13.01 -3.07 -8.02
N PRO A 24 -13.79 -4.16 -8.16
CA PRO A 24 -13.87 -5.22 -7.15
C PRO A 24 -12.50 -5.80 -6.76
N SER A 25 -11.57 -5.90 -7.72
CA SER A 25 -10.20 -6.37 -7.47
C SER A 25 -9.46 -5.47 -6.48
N PHE A 26 -9.53 -4.15 -6.63
CA PHE A 26 -8.90 -3.21 -5.71
C PHE A 26 -9.66 -3.10 -4.39
N LEU A 27 -11.00 -3.14 -4.43
CA LEU A 27 -11.83 -3.10 -3.21
C LEU A 27 -11.59 -4.30 -2.29
N SER A 28 -11.17 -5.44 -2.84
CA SER A 28 -10.73 -6.60 -2.05
C SER A 28 -9.45 -6.34 -1.24
N LEU A 29 -8.67 -5.32 -1.63
CA LEU A 29 -7.45 -4.88 -0.94
C LEU A 29 -7.74 -3.72 0.03
N ASN A 30 -8.59 -2.79 -0.38
CA ASN A 30 -9.06 -1.69 0.46
C ASN A 30 -10.56 -1.43 0.22
N PRO A 31 -11.44 -1.76 1.18
CA PRO A 31 -12.89 -1.60 1.01
C PRO A 31 -13.32 -0.13 0.85
N PHE A 32 -12.50 0.84 1.23
CA PHE A 32 -12.78 2.26 1.03
C PHE A 32 -12.46 2.74 -0.40
N GLY A 33 -11.75 1.91 -1.18
CA GLY A 33 -11.34 2.22 -2.55
C GLY A 33 -10.49 3.48 -2.62
N GLN A 34 -9.49 3.56 -1.75
CA GLN A 34 -8.54 4.66 -1.66
C GLN A 34 -7.11 4.11 -1.77
N VAL A 35 -6.22 4.92 -2.33
CA VAL A 35 -4.77 4.67 -2.32
C VAL A 35 -4.13 5.48 -1.19
N PRO A 36 -2.99 5.05 -0.61
CA PRO A 36 -2.24 3.83 -0.94
C PRO A 36 -2.77 2.56 -0.27
N VAL A 37 -2.44 1.41 -0.86
CA VAL A 37 -2.43 0.08 -0.24
C VAL A 37 -0.99 -0.40 -0.23
N PHE A 38 -0.59 -1.09 0.82
CA PHE A 38 0.70 -1.74 0.94
C PHE A 38 0.51 -3.22 1.25
N GLN A 39 1.32 -4.07 0.62
CA GLN A 39 1.31 -5.51 0.84
C GLN A 39 2.73 -6.00 1.14
N ASP A 40 2.84 -6.84 2.16
CA ASP A 40 4.07 -7.47 2.61
C ASP A 40 3.78 -8.95 2.90
N GLY A 41 4.12 -9.83 1.95
CA GLY A 41 3.65 -11.21 1.95
C GLY A 41 2.12 -11.29 1.98
N ASP A 42 1.58 -11.92 3.02
CA ASP A 42 0.14 -12.05 3.25
C ASP A 42 -0.49 -10.84 3.98
N LEU A 43 0.34 -9.96 4.56
CA LEU A 43 -0.13 -8.79 5.27
C LEU A 43 -0.55 -7.70 4.27
N LYS A 44 -1.76 -7.16 4.46
CA LYS A 44 -2.28 -6.01 3.70
C LYS A 44 -2.55 -4.86 4.66
N LEU A 45 -2.00 -3.70 4.34
CA LEU A 45 -2.17 -2.48 5.11
C LEU A 45 -2.75 -1.38 4.23
N ILE A 46 -3.67 -0.63 4.82
CA ILE A 46 -4.26 0.59 4.29
C ILE A 46 -3.87 1.75 5.21
N GLU A 47 -4.24 2.98 4.87
CA GLU A 47 -3.88 4.21 5.58
C GLU A 47 -2.38 4.53 5.56
N SER A 48 -2.02 5.62 4.87
CA SER A 48 -0.62 6.02 4.66
C SER A 48 0.19 6.13 5.96
N ARG A 49 -0.42 6.65 7.04
CA ARG A 49 0.24 6.78 8.35
C ARG A 49 0.47 5.45 9.06
N ALA A 50 -0.42 4.48 8.88
CA ALA A 50 -0.24 3.14 9.44
C ALA A 50 0.85 2.39 8.67
N ILE A 51 0.83 2.48 7.34
CA ILE A 51 1.85 1.91 6.45
C ILE A 51 3.24 2.46 6.78
N THR A 52 3.40 3.79 6.89
CA THR A 52 4.72 4.38 7.19
C THR A 52 5.23 4.00 8.56
N ARG A 53 4.35 3.92 9.58
CA ARG A 53 4.70 3.42 10.91
C ARG A 53 5.12 1.96 10.88
N TYR A 54 4.36 1.10 10.21
CA TYR A 54 4.71 -0.31 10.04
C TYR A 54 6.11 -0.46 9.42
N ILE A 55 6.36 0.22 8.29
CA ILE A 55 7.67 0.17 7.63
C ILE A 55 8.78 0.64 8.58
N ALA A 56 8.55 1.72 9.34
CA ALA A 56 9.53 2.26 10.27
C ALA A 56 9.90 1.28 11.39
N TYR A 57 8.92 0.60 11.98
CA TYR A 57 9.10 -0.32 13.12
C TYR A 57 9.53 -1.73 12.69
N THR A 58 9.01 -2.25 11.57
CA THR A 58 9.31 -3.62 11.12
C THR A 58 10.68 -3.71 10.47
N TYR A 59 11.06 -2.68 9.71
CA TYR A 59 12.35 -2.59 9.04
C TYR A 59 13.27 -1.62 9.78
N GLU A 60 13.32 -1.75 11.11
CA GLU A 60 14.34 -1.12 11.92
C GLU A 60 15.72 -1.66 11.52
N GLY A 61 16.64 -0.72 11.30
CA GLY A 61 18.05 -0.91 11.06
C GLY A 61 18.78 0.17 11.83
#